data_AF-A0AAW9EEV7-F1
#
_entry.id   AF-A0AAW9EEV7-F1
#
_cell.length_a   1.000
_cell.length_b   1.000
_cell.length_c   1.000
_cell.angle_alpha   90.00
_cell.angle_beta   90.00
_cell.angle_gamma   90.00
#
_symmetry.space_group_name_H-M   'P 1'
#
loop_
_entity.id
_entity.type
_entity.pdbx_description
1 polymer ?
#
loop_
_entity_poly.entity_id
_entity_poly.type
_entity_poly.pdbx_seq_one_letter_code
_entity_poly.pdbx_strand_id
1 'polypeptide(L)'
;ILTLPSVNEIAELFDIIDPVAITEVREALTRTLAAELADEFLAIYNANHLDEYRVEHADIGKRTLRNACLRFLAFGETHLADTLVS
;
A
#
# COMPACT_ATOMS: atom_id res chain seq x y z
N ILE A 1 2.44 -9.94 -1.71
CA ILE A 1 2.44 -9.45 -3.11
C ILE A 1 2.23 -7.93 -3.15
N LEU A 2 1.18 -7.38 -2.54
CA LEU A 2 0.90 -5.93 -2.56
C LEU A 2 1.82 -5.04 -1.71
N THR A 3 2.77 -5.62 -0.97
CA THR A 3 3.77 -4.85 -0.25
C THR A 3 4.97 -4.65 -1.16
N LEU A 4 5.20 -3.41 -1.61
CA LEU A 4 6.40 -3.08 -2.36
C LEU A 4 7.65 -3.31 -1.49
N PRO A 5 8.76 -3.75 -2.09
CA PRO A 5 10.02 -3.89 -1.38
C PRO A 5 10.42 -2.59 -0.68
N SER A 6 11.13 -2.73 0.42
CA SER A 6 11.79 -1.63 1.12
C SER A 6 12.94 -1.07 0.29
N VAL A 7 13.36 0.16 0.61
CA VAL A 7 14.51 0.81 -0.05
C VAL A 7 15.77 -0.06 0.05
N ASN A 8 15.97 -0.74 1.18
CA ASN A 8 17.11 -1.64 1.39
C ASN A 8 17.05 -2.88 0.48
N GLU A 9 15.88 -3.52 0.39
CA GLU A 9 15.68 -4.67 -0.51
C GLU A 9 15.89 -4.29 -1.98
N ILE A 10 15.52 -3.07 -2.39
CA ILE A 10 15.78 -2.57 -3.74
C ILE A 10 17.27 -2.27 -3.93
N ALA A 11 17.94 -1.68 -2.94
CA ALA A 11 19.35 -1.35 -3.02
C ALA A 11 20.25 -2.57 -3.23
N GLU A 12 19.88 -3.72 -2.66
CA GLU A 12 20.58 -5.00 -2.86
C GLU A 12 20.56 -5.51 -4.31
N LEU A 13 19.70 -4.96 -5.17
CA LEU A 13 19.61 -5.33 -6.60
C LEU A 13 20.60 -4.56 -7.49
N PHE A 14 21.35 -3.60 -6.95
CA PHE A 14 22.24 -2.72 -7.72
C PHE A 14 23.68 -2.77 -7.20
N ASP A 15 24.64 -2.86 -8.11
CA ASP A 15 26.07 -2.82 -7.77
C ASP A 15 26.52 -1.44 -7.25
N ILE A 16 25.89 -0.37 -7.73
CA ILE A 16 26.09 1.02 -7.29
C ILE A 16 24.75 1.55 -6.79
N ILE A 17 24.71 1.88 -5.50
CA ILE A 17 23.47 2.30 -4.84
C ILE A 17 23.30 3.82 -4.95
N ASP A 18 22.22 4.25 -5.58
CA ASP A 18 21.70 5.62 -5.52
C ASP A 18 20.43 5.65 -4.64
N PRO A 19 20.53 6.08 -3.37
CA PRO A 19 19.40 6.05 -2.44
C PRO A 19 18.30 7.05 -2.80
N VAL A 20 18.63 8.15 -3.50
CA VAL A 20 17.66 9.16 -3.92
C VAL A 20 16.83 8.59 -5.05
N ALA A 21 17.48 8.07 -6.10
CA ALA A 21 16.79 7.47 -7.24
C ALA A 21 15.90 6.29 -6.82
N ILE A 22 16.37 5.43 -5.91
CA ILE A 22 15.56 4.30 -5.39
C ILE A 22 14.30 4.81 -4.68
N THR A 23 14.43 5.85 -3.85
CA THR A 23 13.29 6.42 -3.12
C THR A 23 12.28 7.04 -4.08
N GLU A 24 12.75 7.83 -5.05
CA GLU A 24 11.93 8.48 -6.07
C GLU A 24 11.19 7.47 -6.95
N VAL A 25 11.89 6.44 -7.45
CA VAL A 25 11.28 5.39 -8.29
C VAL A 25 10.25 4.59 -7.50
N ARG A 26 10.54 4.26 -6.23
CA ARG A 26 9.60 3.53 -5.37
C ARG A 26 8.34 4.35 -5.10
N GLU A 27 8.47 5.65 -4.85
CA GLU A 27 7.33 6.54 -4.68
C GLU A 27 6.53 6.68 -5.98
N ALA A 28 7.20 6.91 -7.11
CA ALA A 28 6.56 7.02 -8.42
C ALA A 28 5.77 5.75 -8.75
N LEU A 29 6.37 4.57 -8.57
CA LEU A 29 5.67 3.29 -8.78
C LEU A 29 4.46 3.14 -7.86
N THR A 30 4.57 3.55 -6.60
CA THR A 30 3.45 3.51 -5.65
C THR A 30 2.30 4.40 -6.14
N ARG A 31 2.59 5.62 -6.59
CA ARG A 31 1.60 6.57 -7.11
C ARG A 31 0.97 6.09 -8.41
N THR A 32 1.76 5.51 -9.32
CA THR A 32 1.23 4.94 -10.57
C THR A 32 0.27 3.79 -10.27
N LEU A 33 0.64 2.85 -9.39
CA LEU A 33 -0.27 1.77 -9.00
C LEU A 33 -1.52 2.29 -8.30
N ALA A 34 -1.39 3.30 -7.44
CA ALA A 34 -2.52 3.92 -6.76
C ALA A 34 -3.51 4.57 -7.72
N ALA A 35 -3.03 5.21 -8.79
CA ALA A 35 -3.87 5.84 -9.79
C ALA A 35 -4.56 4.80 -10.71
N GLU A 36 -3.80 3.82 -11.21
CA GLU A 36 -4.31 2.83 -12.17
C GLU A 36 -5.24 1.78 -11.55
N LEU A 37 -5.13 1.53 -10.24
CA LEU A 37 -5.90 0.49 -9.52
C LEU A 37 -6.76 1.09 -8.39
N ALA A 38 -7.12 2.38 -8.49
CA ALA A 38 -7.83 3.08 -7.43
C ALA A 38 -9.17 2.40 -7.08
N ASP A 39 -9.97 2.05 -8.09
CA ASP A 39 -11.28 1.43 -7.93
C ASP A 39 -11.17 0.03 -7.31
N GLU A 40 -10.20 -0.77 -7.76
CA GLU A 40 -9.94 -2.10 -7.23
C GLU A 40 -9.45 -2.05 -5.78
N PHE A 41 -8.54 -1.11 -5.45
CA PHE A 41 -8.07 -0.95 -4.08
C PHE A 41 -9.20 -0.52 -3.15
N LEU A 42 -10.09 0.36 -3.59
CA LEU A 42 -11.25 0.77 -2.82
C LEU A 42 -12.23 -0.40 -2.61
N ALA A 43 -12.50 -1.18 -3.66
CA ALA A 43 -13.37 -2.35 -3.57
C ALA A 43 -12.83 -3.38 -2.57
N ILE A 44 -11.53 -3.71 -2.65
CA ILE A 44 -10.88 -4.67 -1.75
C ILE A 44 -10.79 -4.13 -0.32
N TYR A 45 -10.51 -2.84 -0.15
CA TYR A 45 -10.50 -2.18 1.15
C TYR A 45 -11.85 -2.31 1.87
N ASN A 46 -12.94 -2.05 1.16
CA ASN A 46 -14.30 -2.16 1.69
C ASN A 46 -14.70 -3.62 1.95
N ALA A 47 -14.35 -4.54 1.04
CA ALA A 47 -14.66 -5.97 1.17
C ALA A 47 -13.95 -6.66 2.36
N ASN A 48 -12.83 -6.10 2.82
CA ASN A 48 -12.07 -6.63 3.96
C ASN A 48 -12.32 -5.85 5.27
N HIS A 49 -13.41 -5.06 5.34
CA HIS A 49 -13.83 -4.44 6.59
C HIS A 49 -14.14 -5.50 7.66
N LEU A 50 -13.75 -5.22 8.91
CA LEU A 50 -14.03 -6.04 10.08
C LEU A 50 -14.66 -5.16 11.15
N ASP A 51 -15.86 -5.52 11.60
CA ASP A 51 -16.59 -4.74 12.61
C ASP A 51 -16.02 -4.91 14.02
N GLU A 52 -15.40 -6.07 14.29
CA GLU A 52 -14.77 -6.38 15.57
C GLU A 52 -13.27 -6.65 15.41
N TYR A 53 -12.48 -6.14 16.35
CA TYR A 53 -11.06 -6.43 16.42
C TYR A 53 -10.84 -7.77 17.15
N ARG A 54 -10.30 -8.77 16.45
CA ARG A 54 -9.86 -10.03 17.05
C ARG A 54 -8.40 -10.33 16.73
N VAL A 55 -7.72 -11.05 17.62
CA VAL A 55 -6.33 -11.51 17.39
C VAL A 55 -6.37 -12.94 16.84
N GLU A 56 -7.08 -13.10 15.73
CA GLU A 56 -7.20 -14.38 15.01
C GLU A 56 -6.47 -14.29 13.67
N HIS A 57 -5.84 -15.37 13.23
CA HIS A 57 -5.03 -15.38 12.01
C HIS A 57 -5.80 -14.92 10.76
N ALA A 58 -7.09 -15.30 10.63
CA ALA A 58 -7.94 -14.87 9.54
C ALA A 58 -8.17 -13.34 9.55
N ASP A 59 -8.45 -12.77 10.71
CA ASP A 59 -8.68 -11.34 10.89
C ASP A 59 -7.39 -10.53 10.74
N ILE A 60 -6.25 -11.08 11.14
CA ILE A 60 -4.92 -10.50 10.85
C ILE A 60 -4.71 -10.40 9.34
N GLY A 61 -4.94 -11.49 8.59
CA GLY A 61 -4.76 -11.50 7.13
C GLY A 61 -5.64 -10.47 6.40
N LYS A 62 -6.92 -10.38 6.77
CA LYS A 62 -7.86 -9.39 6.21
C LYS A 62 -7.41 -7.96 6.51
N ARG A 63 -6.96 -7.66 7.73
CA ARG A 63 -6.43 -6.34 8.09
C ARG A 63 -5.14 -6.02 7.35
N THR A 64 -4.24 -6.99 7.19
CA THR A 64 -3.00 -6.79 6.42
C THR A 64 -3.31 -6.42 4.97
N LEU A 65 -4.27 -7.13 4.34
CA LEU A 65 -4.69 -6.82 2.98
C LEU A 65 -5.36 -5.44 2.89
N ARG A 66 -6.29 -5.14 3.79
CA ARG A 66 -6.99 -3.85 3.87
C ARG A 66 -6.00 -2.68 4.04
N ASN A 67 -5.02 -2.83 4.93
CA ASN A 67 -4.02 -1.79 5.18
C ASN A 67 -3.03 -1.64 4.00
N ALA A 68 -2.73 -2.72 3.28
CA ALA A 68 -1.95 -2.63 2.05
C ALA A 68 -2.69 -1.81 0.98
N CYS A 69 -3.99 -2.05 0.77
CA CYS A 69 -4.81 -1.25 -0.15
C CYS A 69 -4.91 0.22 0.30
N LEU A 70 -5.13 0.46 1.60
CA LEU A 70 -5.17 1.81 2.16
C LEU A 70 -3.87 2.59 1.90
N ARG A 71 -2.72 1.91 2.00
CA ARG A 71 -1.43 2.53 1.70
C ARG A 71 -1.42 3.10 0.28
N PHE A 72 -1.89 2.35 -0.72
CA PHE A 72 -1.95 2.87 -2.10
C PHE A 72 -2.97 4.00 -2.24
N LEU A 73 -4.18 3.85 -1.68
CA LEU A 73 -5.21 4.90 -1.73
C LEU A 73 -4.70 6.25 -1.18
N ALA A 74 -3.85 6.23 -0.15
CA ALA A 74 -3.21 7.42 0.40
C ALA A 74 -2.25 8.15 -0.57
N PHE A 75 -1.68 7.43 -1.55
CA PHE A 75 -0.80 8.02 -2.58
C PHE A 75 -1.54 8.41 -3.87
N GLY A 76 -2.80 7.97 -4.04
CA GLY A 76 -3.64 8.32 -5.19
C GLY A 76 -4.41 9.61 -4.96
N GLU A 77 -5.50 9.54 -4.20
CA GLU A 77 -6.41 10.66 -3.95
C GLU A 77 -6.38 11.04 -2.45
N THR A 78 -5.66 12.11 -2.11
CA THR A 78 -5.40 12.51 -0.72
C THR A 78 -6.70 12.73 0.08
N HIS A 79 -7.72 13.33 -0.54
CA HIS A 79 -9.01 13.62 0.11
C HIS A 79 -9.84 12.36 0.42
N LEU A 80 -9.79 11.36 -0.48
CA LEU A 80 -10.48 10.09 -0.28
C LEU A 80 -9.82 9.29 0.86
N ALA A 81 -8.49 9.26 0.91
CA ALA A 81 -7.76 8.59 1.96
C ALA A 81 -8.03 9.18 3.36
N ASP A 82 -8.06 10.51 3.49
CA ASP A 82 -8.36 11.19 4.77
C ASP A 82 -9.78 10.85 5.28
N THR A 83 -10.74 10.71 4.35
CA THR A 83 -12.12 10.32 4.67
C THR A 83 -12.22 8.88 5.15
N LEU A 84 -11.38 7.97 4.65
CA LEU A 84 -11.41 6.54 5.00
C LEU A 84 -10.75 6.22 6.35
N VAL A 85 -9.93 7.13 6.88
CA VAL A 85 -9.20 6.96 8.15
C VAL A 85 -9.84 7.72 9.31
N SER A 86 -10.74 8.68 9.02
CA SER A 86 -11.53 9.42 10.01
C SER A 86 -12.71 8.61 10.54
#